data_AF-A0A1C6EUT0-F1
#
_entry.id   AF-A0A1C6EUT0-F1
#
_cell.length_a   1.000
_cell.length_b   1.000
_cell.length_c   1.000
_cell.angle_alpha   90.00
_cell.angle_beta   90.00
_cell.angle_gamma   90.00
#
_symmetry.space_group_name_H-M   'P 1'
#
loop_
_entity.id
_entity.type
_entity.pdbx_description
1 polymer ?
#
loop_
_entity_poly.entity_id
_entity_poly.type
_entity_poly.pdbx_seq_one_letter_code
_entity_poly.pdbx_strand_id
1 'polypeptide(L)'
;MIEAMMGSYQVLLASSALVCPVHGVQGALYEVAIPKLGMALMSVYVVGERDMYVEEGTLFLVRFEGLRVYKEEDGCYQATADYIECVQAIREGEFTQ
;
A
#
# COMPACT_ATOMS: atom_id res chain seq x y z
N MET A 1 2.58 -12.91 -13.50
CA MET A 1 1.86 -11.63 -13.60
C MET A 1 1.47 -11.25 -12.19
N ILE A 2 2.16 -10.29 -11.57
CA ILE A 2 2.15 -10.11 -10.10
C ILE A 2 1.07 -9.12 -9.63
N GLU A 3 0.56 -8.25 -10.50
CA GLU A 3 -0.70 -7.52 -10.28
C GLU A 3 -1.84 -8.48 -9.91
N ALA A 4 -1.85 -9.69 -10.50
CA ALA A 4 -2.82 -10.71 -10.16
C ALA A 4 -2.71 -11.19 -8.70
N MET A 5 -1.56 -11.04 -8.04
CA MET A 5 -1.37 -11.43 -6.63
C MET A 5 -1.97 -10.40 -5.67
N MET A 6 -1.74 -9.11 -5.91
CA MET A 6 -2.30 -8.04 -5.06
C MET A 6 -3.80 -7.85 -5.27
N GLY A 7 -4.29 -8.14 -6.49
CA GLY A 7 -5.68 -7.87 -6.86
C GLY A 7 -5.94 -6.38 -7.09
N SER A 8 -7.19 -6.01 -7.32
CA SER A 8 -7.57 -4.64 -7.69
C SER A 8 -7.52 -3.65 -6.53
N TYR A 9 -7.64 -4.14 -5.29
CA TYR A 9 -7.74 -3.30 -4.10
C TYR A 9 -7.02 -3.92 -2.91
N GLN A 10 -6.46 -3.06 -2.07
CA GLN A 10 -5.79 -3.40 -0.83
C GLN A 10 -6.32 -2.54 0.30
N VAL A 11 -6.09 -2.97 1.54
CA VAL A 11 -6.46 -2.20 2.73
C VAL A 11 -5.21 -1.51 3.26
N LEU A 12 -5.21 -0.19 3.32
CA LEU A 12 -4.10 0.59 3.86
C LEU A 12 -4.09 0.54 5.39
N LEU A 13 -2.93 0.24 5.96
CA LEU A 13 -2.71 0.10 7.40
C LEU A 13 -1.82 1.19 7.96
N ALA A 14 -0.77 1.57 7.24
CA ALA A 14 0.15 2.61 7.66
C ALA A 14 0.79 3.33 6.46
N SER A 15 1.17 4.58 6.66
CA SER A 15 1.93 5.37 5.69
C SER A 15 3.08 6.11 6.37
N SER A 16 4.28 6.02 5.81
CA SER A 16 5.47 6.70 6.33
C SER A 16 6.25 7.37 5.20
N ALA A 17 6.79 8.56 5.47
CA ALA A 17 7.71 9.21 4.54
C ALA A 17 9.07 8.48 4.61
N LEU A 18 9.65 8.15 3.46
CA LEU A 18 10.90 7.39 3.38
C LEU A 18 11.77 7.94 2.25
N VAL A 19 13.06 8.12 2.52
CA VAL A 19 14.06 8.33 1.45
C VAL A 19 14.61 6.97 1.07
N CYS A 20 14.50 6.60 -0.20
CA CYS A 20 15.06 5.35 -0.72
C CYS A 20 16.56 5.33 -0.44
N PRO A 21 17.07 4.40 0.38
CA PRO A 21 18.48 4.42 0.80
C PRO A 21 19.46 4.15 -0.35
N VAL A 22 19.00 3.48 -1.41
CA VAL A 22 19.82 3.09 -2.56
C VAL A 22 19.97 4.24 -3.56
N HIS A 23 18.90 4.99 -3.82
CA HIS A 23 18.88 6.00 -4.89
C HIS A 23 18.79 7.44 -4.36
N GLY A 24 18.59 7.64 -3.05
CA GLY A 24 18.42 8.95 -2.42
C GLY A 24 17.10 9.66 -2.78
N VAL A 25 16.18 8.97 -3.45
CA VAL A 25 14.91 9.53 -3.92
C VAL A 25 13.90 9.56 -2.79
N GLN A 26 13.25 10.70 -2.58
CA GLN A 26 12.16 10.84 -1.61
C GLN A 26 10.90 10.12 -2.10
N GLY A 27 10.29 9.34 -1.21
CA GLY A 27 9.06 8.61 -1.45
C GLY A 27 8.24 8.43 -0.17
N ALA A 28 7.21 7.61 -0.29
CA ALA A 28 6.38 7.14 0.81
C ALA A 28 6.31 5.61 0.80
N LEU A 29 6.35 5.00 1.98
CA LEU A 29 6.11 3.58 2.17
C LEU A 29 4.69 3.39 2.72
N TYR A 30 3.90 2.62 1.98
CA TYR A 30 2.53 2.25 2.34
C TYR A 30 2.49 0.78 2.73
N GLU A 31 2.10 0.50 3.98
CA GLU A 31 1.86 -0.87 4.43
C GLU A 31 0.40 -1.22 4.18
N VAL A 32 0.19 -2.30 3.44
CA VAL A 32 -1.15 -2.72 3.03
C VAL A 32 -1.39 -4.20 3.32
N ALA A 33 -2.63 -4.53 3.68
CA ALA A 33 -3.12 -5.90 3.67
C ALA A 33 -3.73 -6.24 2.31
N ILE A 34 -3.46 -7.45 1.82
CA ILE A 34 -3.92 -7.95 0.52
C ILE A 34 -5.08 -8.93 0.73
N PRO A 35 -6.34 -8.54 0.49
CA PRO A 35 -7.50 -9.40 0.74
C PRO A 35 -7.45 -10.73 -0.02
N LYS A 36 -6.97 -10.69 -1.28
CA LYS A 36 -6.86 -11.88 -2.15
C LYS A 36 -5.92 -12.95 -1.59
N LEU A 37 -4.99 -12.57 -0.73
CA LEU A 37 -4.00 -13.45 -0.12
C LEU A 37 -4.31 -13.70 1.36
N GLY A 38 -5.58 -13.61 1.77
CA GLY A 38 -5.98 -13.84 3.16
C GLY A 38 -5.46 -12.77 4.10
N MET A 39 -5.40 -11.52 3.63
CA MET A 39 -4.88 -10.35 4.38
C MET A 39 -3.37 -10.38 4.64
N ALA A 40 -2.60 -11.09 3.82
CA ALA A 40 -1.14 -11.02 3.86
C ALA A 40 -0.66 -9.57 3.70
N LEU A 41 0.41 -9.21 4.42
CA LEU A 41 0.94 -7.86 4.45
C LEU A 41 1.99 -7.64 3.36
N MET A 42 2.05 -6.42 2.82
CA MET A 42 3.07 -5.99 1.88
C MET A 42 3.36 -4.50 2.04
N SER A 43 4.62 -4.12 1.87
CA SER A 43 5.03 -2.72 1.79
C SER A 43 5.17 -2.30 0.33
N VAL A 44 4.53 -1.18 -0.03
CA VAL A 44 4.59 -0.59 -1.37
C VAL A 44 5.24 0.77 -1.28
N TYR A 45 6.35 0.95 -2.00
CA TYR A 45 7.04 2.22 -2.11
C TYR A 45 6.52 3.03 -3.30
N VAL A 46 6.09 4.26 -3.05
CA VAL A 46 5.65 5.21 -4.08
C VAL A 46 6.61 6.39 -4.08
N VAL A 47 7.09 6.77 -5.27
CA VAL A 47 7.99 7.93 -5.42
C VAL A 47 7.20 9.23 -5.24
N GLY A 48 7.78 10.20 -4.52
CA GLY A 48 7.16 11.50 -4.29
C GLY A 48 6.81 11.77 -2.83
N GLU A 49 6.08 12.86 -2.58
CA GLU A 49 5.62 13.20 -1.24
C GLU A 49 4.49 12.27 -0.79
N ARG A 50 4.44 12.01 0.51
CA ARG A 50 3.34 11.24 1.12
C ARG A 50 2.06 12.08 1.03
N ASP A 51 1.06 11.55 0.34
CA ASP A 51 -0.24 12.19 0.08
C ASP A 51 -1.40 11.56 0.88
N MET A 52 -1.19 10.38 1.46
CA MET A 52 -2.18 9.70 2.30
C MET A 52 -1.74 9.55 3.77
N TYR A 53 -2.70 9.77 4.68
CA TYR A 53 -2.52 9.69 6.12
C TYR A 53 -3.57 8.74 6.71
N VAL A 54 -3.13 7.79 7.54
CA VAL A 54 -4.06 6.89 8.22
C VAL A 54 -4.59 7.58 9.47
N GLU A 55 -5.90 7.80 9.49
CA GLU A 55 -6.64 8.33 10.64
C GLU A 55 -7.11 7.17 11.54
N GLU A 56 -7.04 7.36 12.85
CA GLU A 56 -7.54 6.38 13.82
C GLU A 56 -9.04 6.09 13.59
N GLY A 57 -9.43 4.82 13.68
CA GLY A 57 -10.82 4.39 13.44
C GLY A 57 -11.27 4.49 11.98
N THR A 58 -10.36 4.69 11.02
CA THR A 58 -10.69 4.72 9.59
C THR A 58 -9.92 3.65 8.82
N LEU A 59 -10.65 2.84 8.05
CA LEU A 59 -10.10 1.84 7.14
C LEU A 59 -10.14 2.38 5.71
N PHE A 60 -8.99 2.37 5.03
CA PHE A 60 -8.88 2.88 3.67
C PHE A 60 -8.77 1.76 2.64
N LEU A 61 -9.79 1.73 1.78
CA LEU A 61 -9.89 1.14 0.45
C LEU A 61 -8.86 1.71 -0.53
N VAL A 62 -7.72 1.08 -0.84
CA VAL A 62 -6.74 1.68 -1.79
C VAL A 62 -6.50 0.85 -3.04
N ARG A 63 -6.02 1.51 -4.10
CA ARG A 63 -5.54 0.92 -5.35
C ARG A 63 -4.19 1.53 -5.72
N PHE A 64 -3.28 0.72 -6.26
CA PHE A 64 -2.02 1.19 -6.81
C PHE A 64 -2.01 1.11 -8.34
N GLU A 65 -1.43 2.12 -8.98
CA GLU A 65 -1.23 2.18 -10.42
C GLU A 65 0.27 2.03 -10.76
N GLY A 66 0.56 1.32 -11.85
CA GLY A 66 1.96 1.05 -12.25
C GLY A 66 2.71 0.13 -11.29
N LEU A 67 2.00 -0.77 -10.61
CA LEU A 67 2.55 -1.65 -9.58
C LEU A 67 3.61 -2.61 -10.13
N ARG A 68 4.78 -2.64 -9.49
CA ARG A 68 5.88 -3.57 -9.78
C ARG A 68 6.25 -4.29 -8.50
N VAL A 69 6.30 -5.61 -8.53
CA VAL A 69 6.63 -6.42 -7.35
C VAL A 69 7.86 -7.25 -7.65
N TYR A 70 8.79 -7.23 -6.71
CA TYR A 70 10.09 -7.85 -6.77
C TYR A 70 10.16 -8.91 -5.66
N LYS A 71 10.69 -10.07 -6.01
CA LYS A 71 11.03 -11.08 -5.01
C LYS A 71 12.52 -10.94 -4.71
N GLU A 72 12.85 -10.65 -3.47
CA GLU A 72 14.23 -10.59 -3.00
C GLU A 72 14.80 -12.01 -2.84
N GLU A 73 16.13 -12.11 -2.79
CA GLU A 73 16.86 -13.38 -2.73
C GLU A 73 16.56 -14.17 -1.44
N ASP A 74 16.17 -13.48 -0.37
CA ASP A 74 15.75 -14.05 0.91
C ASP A 74 14.29 -14.58 0.89
N GLY A 75 13.57 -14.38 -0.22
CA GLY A 75 12.19 -14.78 -0.39
C GLY A 75 11.16 -13.74 0.04
N CYS A 76 11.58 -12.57 0.52
CA CYS A 76 10.71 -11.43 0.81
C CYS A 76 10.19 -10.79 -0.49
N TYR A 77 9.00 -10.20 -0.44
CA TYR A 77 8.44 -9.45 -1.56
C TYR A 77 8.48 -7.95 -1.25
N GLN A 78 8.99 -7.18 -2.19
CA GLN A 78 8.92 -5.72 -2.18
C GLN A 78 8.07 -5.24 -3.35
N ALA A 79 7.35 -4.14 -3.17
CA ALA A 79 6.56 -3.54 -4.23
C ALA A 79 6.90 -2.06 -4.41
N THR A 80 6.83 -1.59 -5.65
CA THR A 80 6.82 -0.17 -6.00
C THR A 80 5.59 0.16 -6.83
N ALA A 81 5.12 1.39 -6.78
CA ALA A 81 4.04 1.87 -7.64
C ALA A 81 4.31 3.31 -8.07
N ASP A 82 3.68 3.72 -9.17
CA ASP A 82 3.80 5.08 -9.69
C ASP A 82 2.82 6.02 -8.95
N TYR A 83 1.68 5.48 -8.48
CA TYR A 83 0.64 6.24 -7.77
C TYR A 83 -0.18 5.33 -6.83
N ILE A 84 -0.74 5.93 -5.77
CA ILE A 84 -1.72 5.32 -4.87
C ILE A 84 -3.01 6.14 -4.88
N GLU A 85 -4.15 5.48 -4.96
CA GLU A 85 -5.47 6.09 -4.91
C GLU A 85 -6.26 5.57 -3.71
N CYS A 86 -6.89 6.49 -2.98
CA CYS A 86 -7.96 6.15 -2.03
C CYS A 86 -9.29 5.96 -2.77
N VAL A 87 -9.75 4.73 -2.85
CA VAL A 87 -11.02 4.34 -3.48
C VAL A 87 -12.19 4.53 -2.52
N GLN A 88 -12.00 4.20 -1.24
CA GLN A 88 -13.02 4.35 -0.21
C GLN A 88 -12.38 4.54 1.18
N ALA A 89 -13.02 5.33 2.04
CA ALA A 89 -12.72 5.37 3.46
C ALA A 89 -13.95 4.86 4.22
N ILE A 90 -13.75 3.93 5.14
CA ILE A 90 -14.78 3.35 6.00
C ILE A 90 -14.46 3.76 7.43
N ARG A 91 -15.38 4.46 8.09
CA ARG A 91 -15.18 4.89 9.48
C ARG A 91 -15.85 3.92 10.44
N GLU A 92 -15.23 3.71 11.60
CA GLU A 92 -15.87 2.98 12.68
C GLU A 92 -17.23 3.59 13.03
N GLY A 93 -18.23 2.74 13.22
CA GLY A 93 -19.60 3.16 13.49
C GLY A 93 -20.46 3.47 12.25
N GLU A 94 -19.88 3.53 11.05
CA GLU A 94 -20.61 3.87 9.82
C GLU A 94 -21.64 2.80 9.42
N PHE A 95 -21.35 1.53 9.72
CA PHE A 95 -22.18 0.38 9.31
C PHE A 95 -22.80 -0.40 10.47
N THR A 96 -22.64 0.08 11.71
CA THR A 96 -23.32 -0.51 12.87
C THR A 96 -24.69 0.14 13.04
N GLN A 97 -25.72 -0.50 12.47
CA GLN A 97 -27.12 -0.35 12.91
C GLN A 97 -27.49 -1.48 13.87
#